data_AF-A0A067CQC9-F1
#
_entry.id   AF-A0A067CQC9-F1
#
_cell.length_a   1.000
_cell.length_b   1.000
_cell.length_c   1.000
_cell.angle_alpha   90.00
_cell.angle_beta   90.00
_cell.angle_gamma   90.00
#
_symmetry.space_group_name_H-M   'P 1'
#
loop_
_entity.id
_entity.type
_entity.pdbx_description
1 polymer ?
#
loop_
_entity_poly.entity_id
_entity_poly.type
_entity_poly.pdbx_seq_one_letter_code
_entity_poly.pdbx_strand_id
1 'polypeptide(L)'
;MLNVSSLPLIAYISEPLPWQASYSSPERYANYSDFNAAFLALNQQLYSNSTLPVGSTFLVDKTNNVRVARALLTLHAQPMSLDECFSKSLLGLPGLVFYTSAIIENICAALNNVTSLREDAENACFHSRLFTYEYGRSCLWLVPGDAISARDWSYKIVLGDPTAIVLKDAWVASLYYLDIWINITNFGVATMQIQVSGNLSLVLQGVLYLARSVWFAYWGLCLVSFLLKRWKKQHAFSEVDPTLVAIAVTVYCPAFVLMLKHIETCARLYRRLFYYLVPTDLQSQESEAALVCIIYTLTTLSFPLAYGLAAGCVRRPRSIPADCSSVGFNGIKSAALFQASKALHIAPRRPARGGTIYHVMDLNPRLKLCPTINLRGTDCFVLCYYNGALTERLRLSLLSGVNFKRAAIPHSKAPSKYVVNELRATVSSVPKECSPVLHPKRSYEICMSPEPSVWSL
;
A
#
# COMPACT_ATOMS: atom_id res chain seq x y z
N MET A 1 -4.33 -3.50 9.27
CA MET A 1 -3.19 -4.41 9.51
C MET A 1 -2.01 -3.98 8.65
N LEU A 2 -1.27 -2.99 9.16
CA LEU A 2 0.00 -2.50 8.61
C LEU A 2 1.12 -3.47 8.99
N ASN A 3 2.14 -3.58 8.14
CA ASN A 3 3.27 -4.49 8.31
C ASN A 3 4.13 -4.07 9.53
N VAL A 4 3.96 -4.81 10.63
CA VAL A 4 4.55 -4.53 11.96
C VAL A 4 6.09 -4.55 11.94
N SER A 5 6.71 -5.26 11.00
CA SER A 5 8.18 -5.43 10.95
C SER A 5 8.95 -4.26 10.33
N SER A 6 8.31 -3.40 9.54
CA SER A 6 8.99 -2.30 8.83
C SER A 6 8.72 -0.91 9.41
N LEU A 7 7.77 -0.77 10.34
CA LEU A 7 7.32 0.52 10.87
C LEU A 7 8.42 1.31 11.61
N PRO A 8 9.27 0.71 12.45
CA PRO A 8 10.33 1.47 13.13
C PRO A 8 11.43 1.91 12.18
N LEU A 9 11.77 1.10 11.17
CA LEU A 9 12.92 1.36 10.29
C LEU A 9 12.64 2.44 9.23
N ILE A 10 11.38 2.62 8.82
CA ILE A 10 11.00 3.62 7.81
C ILE A 10 11.30 5.04 8.32
N ALA A 11 11.11 5.31 9.62
CA ALA A 11 11.44 6.60 10.21
C ALA A 11 12.93 6.94 10.02
N TYR A 12 13.83 6.01 10.34
CA TYR A 12 15.28 6.19 10.24
C TYR A 12 15.81 6.34 8.81
N ILE A 13 15.08 5.86 7.79
CA ILE A 13 15.44 6.08 6.38
C ILE A 13 14.93 7.44 5.88
N SER A 14 13.85 7.96 6.49
CA SER A 14 13.23 9.23 6.10
C SER A 14 13.79 10.46 6.83
N GLU A 15 14.48 10.24 7.95
CA GLU A 15 15.09 11.30 8.75
C GLU A 15 16.55 11.55 8.30
N PRO A 16 17.00 12.82 8.23
CA PRO A 16 18.41 13.10 8.07
C PRO A 16 19.18 12.52 9.26
N LEU A 17 20.32 11.88 8.97
CA LEU A 17 21.15 11.28 10.01
C LEU A 17 21.64 12.39 10.97
N PRO A 18 21.82 12.12 12.28
CA PRO A 18 22.14 13.15 13.27
C PRO A 18 23.35 14.03 12.93
N TRP A 19 24.30 13.50 12.15
CA TRP A 19 25.53 14.17 11.71
C TRP A 19 25.41 14.91 10.36
N GLN A 20 24.24 14.88 9.71
CA GLN A 20 23.96 15.59 8.45
C GLN A 20 23.33 16.97 8.67
N ALA A 21 22.89 17.29 9.89
CA ALA A 21 22.35 18.60 10.21
C ALA A 21 23.48 19.63 10.30
N SER A 22 23.48 20.61 9.39
CA SER A 22 24.29 21.82 9.54
C SER A 22 23.67 22.65 10.65
N TYR A 23 24.26 22.63 11.84
CA TYR A 23 23.85 23.47 12.96
C TYR A 23 24.23 24.92 12.66
N SER A 24 23.31 25.69 12.07
CA SER A 24 23.40 27.15 12.09
C SER A 24 23.25 27.64 13.53
N SER A 25 24.11 28.57 13.96
CA SER A 25 24.00 29.19 15.29
C SER A 25 22.58 29.74 15.49
N PRO A 26 21.95 29.54 16.67
CA PRO A 26 20.62 30.07 16.91
C PRO A 26 20.66 31.59 16.83
N GLU A 27 20.05 32.16 15.78
CA GLU A 27 19.79 33.59 15.70
C GLU A 27 18.95 34.00 16.92
N ARG A 28 19.50 34.94 17.71
CA ARG A 28 18.81 35.56 18.84
C ARG A 28 18.17 36.86 18.37
N TYR A 29 16.86 36.93 18.53
CA TYR A 29 16.08 38.14 18.36
C TYR A 29 15.88 38.80 19.73
N ALA A 30 15.77 40.12 19.78
CA ALA A 30 15.67 40.85 21.06
C ALA A 30 14.30 40.63 21.73
N ASN A 31 13.24 40.51 20.93
CA ASN A 31 11.89 40.18 21.38
C ASN A 31 11.14 39.39 20.28
N TYR A 32 9.91 38.97 20.59
CA TYR A 32 9.07 38.21 19.65
C TYR A 32 8.66 39.03 18.42
N SER A 33 8.41 40.33 18.56
CA SER A 33 8.03 41.20 17.45
C SER A 33 9.17 41.33 16.43
N ASP A 34 10.40 41.47 16.92
CA ASP A 34 11.62 41.52 16.09
C ASP A 34 11.85 40.19 15.38
N PHE A 35 11.64 39.06 16.09
CA PHE A 35 11.64 37.73 15.47
C PHE A 35 10.61 37.64 14.35
N ASN A 36 9.36 37.99 14.64
CA ASN A 36 8.27 37.86 13.67
C ASN A 36 8.56 38.70 12.42
N ALA A 37 8.91 39.97 12.58
CA ALA A 37 9.17 40.87 11.46
C ALA A 37 10.40 40.47 10.63
N ALA A 38 11.55 40.24 11.28
CA ALA A 38 12.80 39.96 10.58
C ALA A 38 12.81 38.56 9.94
N PHE A 39 12.32 37.55 10.66
CA PHE A 39 12.29 36.18 10.14
C PHE A 39 11.25 36.03 9.02
N LEU A 40 10.10 36.71 9.13
CA LEU A 40 9.11 36.74 8.04
C LEU A 40 9.68 37.41 6.80
N ALA A 41 10.27 38.61 6.92
CA ALA A 41 10.83 39.35 5.79
C ALA A 41 11.91 38.54 5.06
N LEU A 42 12.80 37.88 5.81
CA LEU A 42 13.82 36.99 5.25
C LEU A 42 13.19 35.83 4.45
N ASN A 43 12.20 35.14 5.04
CA ASN A 43 11.55 34.02 4.37
C ASN A 43 10.72 34.45 3.15
N GLN A 44 10.08 35.60 3.18
CA GLN A 44 9.36 36.15 2.03
C GLN A 44 10.30 36.53 0.88
N GLN A 45 11.51 37.01 1.20
CA GLN A 45 12.54 37.32 0.20
C GLN A 45 13.09 36.03 -0.43
N LEU A 46 13.38 35.01 0.38
CA LEU A 46 13.93 33.74 -0.09
C LEU A 46 12.90 32.90 -0.86
N TYR A 47 11.63 32.91 -0.43
CA TYR A 47 10.57 32.05 -0.95
C TYR A 47 9.40 32.88 -1.50
N SER A 48 9.58 33.39 -2.71
CA SER A 48 8.61 34.20 -3.44
C SER A 48 8.16 33.52 -4.74
N ASN A 49 7.21 34.12 -5.44
CA ASN A 49 6.73 33.62 -6.73
C ASN A 49 7.84 33.57 -7.81
N SER A 50 8.90 34.37 -7.68
CA SER A 50 10.03 34.36 -8.62
C SER A 50 11.12 33.36 -8.26
N THR A 51 11.27 33.00 -6.98
CA THR A 51 12.30 32.04 -6.53
C THR A 51 11.78 30.62 -6.46
N LEU A 52 10.48 30.42 -6.23
CA LEU A 52 9.86 29.10 -6.15
C LEU A 52 9.47 28.57 -7.55
N PRO A 53 9.73 27.29 -7.87
CA PRO A 53 9.33 26.70 -9.15
C PRO A 53 7.82 26.80 -9.39
N VAL A 54 7.40 27.18 -10.59
CA VAL A 54 5.97 27.22 -10.98
C VAL A 54 5.36 25.81 -10.84
N GLY A 55 4.13 25.71 -10.32
CA GLY A 55 3.43 24.41 -10.16
C GLY A 55 3.79 23.58 -8.92
N SER A 56 4.86 23.91 -8.20
CA SER A 56 5.29 23.13 -7.02
C SER A 56 4.45 23.45 -5.77
N THR A 57 3.68 22.50 -5.23
CA THR A 57 2.96 22.72 -3.95
C THR A 57 3.84 22.46 -2.71
N PHE A 58 5.01 21.85 -2.89
CA PHE A 58 5.92 21.53 -1.79
C PHE A 58 7.38 21.53 -2.23
N LEU A 59 8.24 22.24 -1.49
CA LEU A 59 9.67 22.36 -1.75
C LEU A 59 10.46 22.05 -0.48
N VAL A 60 11.58 21.34 -0.64
CA VAL A 60 12.56 21.09 0.43
C VAL A 60 13.85 21.82 0.08
N ASP A 61 14.14 22.90 0.81
CA ASP A 61 15.42 23.59 0.74
C ASP A 61 16.39 22.98 1.76
N LYS A 62 17.31 22.16 1.26
CA LYS A 62 18.33 21.51 2.09
C LYS A 62 19.41 22.48 2.56
N THR A 63 19.65 23.57 1.83
CA THR A 63 20.69 24.55 2.11
C THR A 63 20.32 25.37 3.33
N ASN A 64 19.07 25.83 3.39
CA ASN A 64 18.54 26.62 4.51
C ASN A 64 17.80 25.75 5.55
N ASN A 65 17.70 24.44 5.33
CA ASN A 65 16.93 23.50 6.15
C ASN A 65 15.45 23.92 6.33
N VAL A 66 14.81 24.37 5.24
CA VAL A 66 13.42 24.84 5.25
C VAL A 66 12.55 23.92 4.39
N ARG A 67 11.30 23.75 4.81
CA ARG A 67 10.26 23.07 4.04
C ARG A 67 9.14 24.07 3.74
N VAL A 68 8.91 24.32 2.46
CA VAL A 68 7.91 25.30 2.01
C VAL A 68 6.72 24.54 1.44
N ALA A 69 5.52 24.81 1.97
CA ALA A 69 4.26 24.29 1.44
C ALA A 69 3.41 25.43 0.91
N ARG A 70 2.76 25.22 -0.24
CA ARG A 70 1.86 26.18 -0.87
C ARG A 70 0.49 25.55 -1.09
N ALA A 71 -0.57 26.32 -0.83
CA ALA A 71 -1.95 25.92 -1.09
C ALA A 71 -2.75 27.10 -1.64
N LEU A 72 -3.73 26.81 -2.50
CA LEU A 72 -4.66 27.81 -2.99
C LEU A 72 -5.85 27.92 -2.05
N LEU A 73 -6.20 29.17 -1.73
CA LEU A 73 -7.40 29.50 -0.99
C LEU A 73 -8.36 30.20 -1.94
N THR A 74 -9.58 29.67 -2.03
CA THR A 74 -10.63 30.27 -2.86
C THR A 74 -11.34 31.36 -2.06
N LEU A 75 -11.36 32.58 -2.60
CA LEU A 75 -12.16 33.67 -2.05
C LEU A 75 -13.65 33.34 -2.19
N HIS A 76 -14.40 33.57 -1.12
CA HIS A 76 -15.84 33.32 -1.09
C HIS A 76 -16.60 34.64 -1.24
N ALA A 77 -17.71 34.62 -1.96
CA ALA A 77 -18.52 35.82 -2.21
C ALA A 77 -19.39 36.24 -1.01
N GLN A 78 -19.52 35.39 0.00
CA GLN A 78 -20.31 35.67 1.21
C GLN A 78 -19.44 35.49 2.46
N PRO A 79 -19.59 36.37 3.47
CA PRO A 79 -18.89 36.25 4.73
C PRO A 79 -19.36 35.01 5.49
N MET A 80 -18.42 34.20 5.96
CA MET A 80 -18.65 32.97 6.71
C MET A 80 -18.23 33.12 8.18
N SER A 81 -18.85 32.33 9.07
CA SER A 81 -18.37 32.20 10.45
C SER A 81 -17.01 31.48 10.51
N LEU A 82 -16.32 31.58 11.65
CA LEU A 82 -15.00 30.95 11.83
C LEU A 82 -15.08 29.41 11.69
N ASP A 83 -16.10 28.77 12.26
CA ASP A 83 -16.31 27.32 12.18
C ASP A 83 -16.62 26.86 10.75
N GLU A 84 -17.41 27.66 10.03
CA GLU A 84 -17.74 27.38 8.63
C GLU A 84 -16.52 27.57 7.73
N CYS A 85 -15.72 28.61 7.96
CA CYS A 85 -14.44 28.82 7.30
C CYS A 85 -13.47 27.66 7.55
N PHE A 86 -13.34 27.21 8.81
CA PHE A 86 -12.46 26.11 9.17
C PHE A 86 -12.84 24.83 8.42
N SER A 87 -14.11 24.45 8.48
CA SER A 87 -14.61 23.23 7.85
C SER A 87 -14.59 23.26 6.32
N LYS A 88 -14.89 24.40 5.69
CA LYS A 88 -14.98 24.49 4.23
C LYS A 88 -13.67 24.87 3.54
N SER A 89 -12.83 25.70 4.18
CA SER A 89 -11.68 26.34 3.53
C SER A 89 -10.33 25.91 4.11
N LEU A 90 -10.25 25.55 5.39
CA LEU A 90 -8.99 25.19 6.04
C LEU A 90 -8.72 23.68 6.04
N LEU A 91 -9.76 22.84 6.06
CA LEU A 91 -9.59 21.39 6.02
C LEU A 91 -8.82 20.94 4.77
N GLY A 92 -7.72 20.23 5.00
CA GLY A 92 -6.83 19.73 3.95
C GLY A 92 -5.66 20.65 3.59
N LEU A 93 -5.54 21.82 4.23
CA LEU A 93 -4.35 22.66 4.12
C LEU A 93 -3.11 21.94 4.70
N PRO A 94 -1.93 22.12 4.07
CA PRO A 94 -0.70 21.49 4.52
C PRO A 94 -0.31 22.03 5.91
N GLY A 95 -0.13 21.13 6.88
CA GLY A 95 0.30 21.50 8.22
C GLY A 95 -0.76 22.20 9.08
N LEU A 96 -2.05 22.12 8.73
CA LEU A 96 -3.15 22.76 9.48
C LEU A 96 -3.10 22.51 11.00
N VAL A 97 -2.68 21.31 11.42
CA VAL A 97 -2.56 20.94 12.85
C VAL A 97 -1.56 21.81 13.63
N PHE A 98 -0.65 22.47 12.93
CA PHE A 98 0.36 23.36 13.51
C PHE A 98 -0.05 24.83 13.48
N TYR A 99 -1.22 25.17 12.92
CA TYR A 99 -1.67 26.55 12.82
C TYR A 99 -2.13 27.03 14.19
N THR A 100 -1.72 28.24 14.56
CA THR A 100 -2.20 28.90 15.78
C THR A 100 -3.61 29.48 15.55
N SER A 101 -4.34 29.74 16.64
CA SER A 101 -5.67 30.36 16.54
C SER A 101 -5.63 31.70 15.81
N ALA A 102 -4.59 32.51 16.05
CA ALA A 102 -4.39 33.78 15.36
C ALA A 102 -4.24 33.61 13.85
N ILE A 103 -3.50 32.60 13.39
CA ILE A 103 -3.36 32.30 11.96
C ILE A 103 -4.70 31.88 11.35
N ILE A 104 -5.46 31.04 12.05
CA ILE A 104 -6.77 30.58 11.60
C ILE A 104 -7.73 31.77 11.45
N GLU A 105 -7.80 32.61 12.47
CA GLU A 105 -8.63 33.84 12.48
C GLU A 105 -8.24 34.77 11.33
N ASN A 106 -6.94 35.01 11.12
CA ASN A 106 -6.42 35.89 10.08
C ASN A 106 -6.73 35.37 8.67
N ILE A 107 -6.57 34.07 8.42
CA ILE A 107 -6.92 33.48 7.11
C ILE A 107 -8.42 33.61 6.86
N CYS A 108 -9.26 33.30 7.85
CA CYS A 108 -10.71 33.41 7.70
C CYS A 108 -11.17 34.85 7.51
N ALA A 109 -10.55 35.81 8.20
CA ALA A 109 -10.80 37.23 7.99
C ALA A 109 -10.41 37.67 6.57
N ALA A 110 -9.24 37.24 6.07
CA ALA A 110 -8.78 37.53 4.72
C ALA A 110 -9.69 36.92 3.62
N LEU A 111 -10.31 35.76 3.89
CA LEU A 111 -11.25 35.14 2.96
C LEU A 111 -12.62 35.83 2.91
N ASN A 112 -13.01 36.49 4.00
CA ASN A 112 -14.28 37.20 4.11
C ASN A 112 -14.22 38.64 3.57
N ASN A 113 -13.02 39.25 3.46
CA ASN A 113 -12.88 40.64 3.05
C ASN A 113 -11.74 40.84 2.03
N VAL A 114 -12.10 40.97 0.75
CA VAL A 114 -11.13 41.02 -0.37
C VAL A 114 -10.23 42.26 -0.32
N THR A 115 -10.66 43.34 0.35
CA THR A 115 -9.90 44.59 0.48
C THR A 115 -8.74 44.52 1.50
N SER A 116 -8.74 43.58 2.45
CA SER A 116 -7.66 43.44 3.44
C SER A 116 -6.43 42.65 2.92
N LEU A 117 -6.54 41.99 1.77
CA LEU A 117 -5.44 41.26 1.13
C LEU A 117 -4.27 42.15 0.68
N ARG A 118 -4.45 43.48 0.68
CA ARG A 118 -3.53 44.39 0.01
C ARG A 118 -2.50 45.04 0.93
N GLU A 119 -2.77 45.20 2.22
CA GLU A 119 -1.83 45.87 3.14
C GLU A 119 -1.68 45.22 4.53
N ASP A 120 -2.68 44.51 5.09
CA ASP A 120 -2.65 44.05 6.50
C ASP A 120 -3.25 42.65 6.77
N ALA A 121 -3.15 41.69 5.84
CA ALA A 121 -3.33 40.29 6.24
C ALA A 121 -2.09 39.91 7.07
N GLU A 122 -2.17 39.99 8.39
CA GLU A 122 -1.05 39.78 9.32
C GLU A 122 -0.39 38.41 9.12
N ASN A 123 0.58 38.40 8.22
CA ASN A 123 1.55 37.37 7.99
C ASN A 123 2.34 37.19 9.28
N ALA A 124 2.53 35.94 9.73
CA ALA A 124 3.11 35.69 11.04
C ALA A 124 4.00 34.45 11.06
N CYS A 125 5.03 34.53 11.88
CA CYS A 125 5.91 33.44 12.25
C CYS A 125 5.71 33.08 13.73
N PHE A 126 5.90 31.81 14.07
CA PHE A 126 5.74 31.29 15.43
C PHE A 126 6.79 30.23 15.75
N HIS A 127 7.05 30.06 17.05
CA HIS A 127 7.95 29.04 17.58
C HIS A 127 7.18 27.76 17.90
N SER A 128 7.75 26.62 17.54
CA SER A 128 7.27 25.31 17.95
C SER A 128 8.11 24.81 19.12
N ARG A 129 7.45 24.55 20.25
CA ARG A 129 8.12 24.19 21.51
C ARG A 129 7.63 22.84 22.03
N LEU A 130 8.56 22.06 22.58
CA LEU A 130 8.29 20.90 23.40
C LEU A 130 8.78 21.24 24.81
N PHE A 131 7.83 21.49 25.73
CA PHE A 131 8.10 22.13 27.01
C PHE A 131 8.80 23.48 26.82
N THR A 132 10.07 23.58 27.24
CA THR A 132 10.91 24.77 27.11
C THR A 132 11.86 24.71 25.91
N TYR A 133 11.96 23.56 25.25
CA TYR A 133 12.85 23.36 24.11
C TYR A 133 12.16 23.79 22.82
N GLU A 134 12.73 24.79 22.13
CA GLU A 134 12.29 25.18 20.79
C GLU A 134 12.86 24.21 19.76
N TYR A 135 11.99 23.45 19.10
CA TYR A 135 12.39 22.46 18.10
C TYR A 135 12.17 22.93 16.65
N GLY A 136 11.52 24.07 16.46
CA GLY A 136 11.27 24.59 15.12
C GLY A 136 10.65 25.99 15.11
N ARG A 137 10.65 26.59 13.91
CA ARG A 137 10.06 27.88 13.59
C ARG A 137 9.22 27.71 12.34
N SER A 138 8.04 28.29 12.29
CA SER A 138 7.12 28.20 11.16
C SER A 138 6.58 29.58 10.82
N CYS A 139 6.41 29.88 9.53
CA CYS A 139 5.86 31.13 9.04
C CYS A 139 4.73 30.87 8.06
N LEU A 140 3.70 31.71 8.10
CA LEU A 140 2.60 31.68 7.14
C LEU A 140 2.36 33.10 6.62
N TRP A 141 2.24 33.22 5.31
CA TRP A 141 1.85 34.45 4.65
C TRP A 141 0.94 34.16 3.46
N LEU A 142 0.10 35.15 3.13
CA LEU A 142 -0.80 35.10 1.99
C LEU A 142 -0.24 35.94 0.85
N VAL A 143 -0.35 35.43 -0.37
CA VAL A 143 0.04 36.15 -1.59
C VAL A 143 -1.17 36.20 -2.51
N PRO A 144 -1.55 37.37 -3.05
CA PRO A 144 -2.67 37.47 -3.97
C PRO A 144 -2.34 36.80 -5.31
N GLY A 145 -3.33 36.12 -5.88
CA GLY A 145 -3.23 35.46 -7.18
C GLY A 145 -2.91 33.97 -7.10
N ASP A 146 -2.94 33.31 -8.25
CA ASP A 146 -2.67 31.89 -8.37
C ASP A 146 -1.21 31.65 -8.76
N ALA A 147 -0.35 31.53 -7.74
CA ALA A 147 1.07 31.22 -7.91
C ALA A 147 1.35 29.72 -8.14
N ILE A 148 0.31 28.87 -8.03
CA ILE A 148 0.42 27.40 -8.15
C ILE A 148 -0.04 26.95 -9.54
N SER A 149 -1.10 27.54 -10.09
CA SER A 149 -1.57 27.27 -11.43
C SER A 149 -0.61 27.91 -12.42
N ALA A 150 0.27 27.08 -12.97
CA ALA A 150 0.31 27.10 -14.41
C ALA A 150 -1.00 26.45 -14.91
N ARG A 151 -1.55 26.93 -16.03
CA ARG A 151 -2.66 26.23 -16.73
C ARG A 151 -2.12 24.90 -17.25
N ASP A 152 -2.00 23.92 -16.37
CA ASP A 152 -1.21 22.72 -16.63
C ASP A 152 -1.77 21.50 -15.91
N TRP A 153 -1.23 20.36 -16.32
CA TRP A 153 -1.55 19.05 -15.78
C TRP A 153 -1.04 18.89 -14.35
N SER A 154 -1.86 18.33 -13.46
CA SER A 154 -1.41 17.87 -12.14
C SER A 154 -1.74 16.40 -11.93
N TYR A 155 -0.85 15.68 -11.24
CA TYR A 155 -0.94 14.23 -11.08
C TYR A 155 -0.96 13.86 -9.60
N LYS A 156 -1.88 12.99 -9.20
CA LYS A 156 -1.87 12.35 -7.86
C LYS A 156 -1.65 10.86 -8.01
N ILE A 157 -0.64 10.33 -7.33
CA ILE A 157 -0.34 8.90 -7.33
C ILE A 157 -0.87 8.30 -6.02
N VAL A 158 -1.76 7.32 -6.15
CA VAL A 158 -2.24 6.49 -5.04
C VAL A 158 -1.51 5.15 -5.12
N LEU A 159 -0.61 4.91 -4.17
CA LEU A 159 0.16 3.67 -4.09
C LEU A 159 -0.71 2.54 -3.54
N GLY A 160 -0.55 1.35 -4.11
CA GLY A 160 -1.16 0.12 -3.62
C GLY A 160 -0.49 -0.43 -2.36
N ASP A 161 -1.03 -1.53 -1.85
CA ASP A 161 -0.51 -2.26 -0.70
C ASP A 161 0.65 -3.17 -1.11
N PRO A 162 1.89 -2.94 -0.62
CA PRO A 162 3.05 -3.76 -0.97
C PRO A 162 3.07 -5.12 -0.28
N THR A 163 2.13 -5.42 0.63
CA THR A 163 2.12 -6.67 1.43
C THR A 163 2.33 -7.91 0.57
N ALA A 164 1.60 -8.05 -0.54
CA ALA A 164 1.68 -9.23 -1.40
C ALA A 164 3.06 -9.41 -2.09
N ILE A 165 3.85 -8.34 -2.22
CA ILE A 165 5.22 -8.37 -2.75
C ILE A 165 6.17 -9.08 -1.77
N VAL A 166 6.00 -8.81 -0.48
CA VAL A 166 6.78 -9.44 0.59
C VAL A 166 6.36 -10.91 0.73
N LEU A 167 5.05 -11.17 0.70
CA LEU A 167 4.50 -12.52 0.89
C LEU A 167 4.85 -13.50 -0.24
N LYS A 168 5.11 -13.00 -1.46
CA LYS A 168 5.54 -13.85 -2.58
C LYS A 168 7.04 -14.19 -2.55
N ASP A 169 7.81 -13.58 -1.67
CA ASP A 169 9.24 -13.84 -1.56
C ASP A 169 9.48 -15.13 -0.75
N ALA A 170 10.01 -16.15 -1.42
CA ALA A 170 10.21 -17.46 -0.83
C ALA A 170 11.25 -17.45 0.30
N TRP A 171 12.21 -16.53 0.28
CA TRP A 171 13.23 -16.43 1.33
C TRP A 171 12.63 -15.81 2.58
N VAL A 172 11.90 -14.71 2.45
CA VAL A 172 11.19 -14.08 3.57
C VAL A 172 10.22 -15.06 4.22
N ALA A 173 9.41 -15.76 3.42
CA ALA A 173 8.48 -16.76 3.94
C ALA A 173 9.19 -17.93 4.64
N SER A 174 10.34 -18.37 4.13
CA SER A 174 11.14 -19.44 4.74
C SER A 174 11.77 -19.02 6.06
N LEU A 175 12.29 -17.79 6.15
CA LEU A 175 12.85 -17.26 7.39
C LEU A 175 11.80 -17.18 8.50
N TYR A 176 10.59 -16.69 8.20
CA TYR A 176 9.51 -16.67 9.20
C TYR A 176 8.99 -18.06 9.56
N TYR A 177 8.95 -19.00 8.60
CA TYR A 177 8.65 -20.39 8.88
C TYR A 177 9.67 -20.99 9.86
N LEU A 178 10.97 -20.80 9.59
CA LEU A 178 12.06 -21.29 10.44
C LEU A 178 12.08 -20.63 11.82
N ASP A 179 11.81 -19.32 11.90
CA ASP A 179 11.74 -18.60 13.17
C ASP A 179 10.66 -19.19 14.11
N ILE A 180 9.49 -19.54 13.58
CA ILE A 180 8.43 -20.18 14.38
C ILE A 180 8.86 -21.58 14.84
N TRP A 181 9.56 -22.34 13.99
CA TRP A 181 10.05 -23.67 14.31
C TRP A 181 11.17 -23.65 15.36
N ILE A 182 12.12 -22.72 15.25
CA ILE A 182 13.18 -22.52 16.24
C ILE A 182 12.57 -22.07 17.57
N ASN A 183 11.51 -21.26 17.53
CA ASN A 183 10.83 -20.74 18.70
C ASN A 183 9.61 -21.57 19.14
N ILE A 184 9.75 -22.90 19.08
CA ILE A 184 8.63 -23.83 19.34
C ILE A 184 8.10 -23.75 20.78
N THR A 185 8.94 -23.41 21.76
CA THR A 185 8.53 -23.27 23.16
C THR A 185 7.48 -22.19 23.33
N ASN A 186 7.70 -21.01 22.73
CA ASN A 186 6.73 -19.90 22.79
C ASN A 186 5.44 -20.23 22.02
N PHE A 187 5.56 -20.99 20.94
CA PHE A 187 4.39 -21.52 20.23
C PHE A 187 3.58 -22.48 21.11
N GLY A 188 4.25 -23.40 21.84
CA GLY A 188 3.62 -24.27 22.83
C GLY A 188 2.90 -23.49 23.94
N VAL A 189 3.57 -22.49 24.53
CA VAL A 189 2.97 -21.60 25.54
C VAL A 189 1.71 -20.91 25.02
N ALA A 190 1.72 -20.39 23.79
CA ALA A 190 0.55 -19.76 23.19
C ALA A 190 -0.62 -20.74 23.01
N THR A 191 -0.35 -22.00 22.64
CA THR A 191 -1.40 -23.02 22.58
C THR A 191 -1.98 -23.35 23.97
N MET A 192 -1.14 -23.41 25.00
CA MET A 192 -1.59 -23.62 26.38
C MET A 192 -2.43 -22.44 26.89
N GLN A 193 -2.07 -21.20 26.57
CA GLN A 193 -2.85 -20.01 26.94
C GLN A 193 -4.28 -20.07 26.40
N ILE A 194 -4.47 -20.54 25.16
CA ILE A 194 -5.80 -20.74 24.56
C ILE A 194 -6.58 -21.85 25.28
N GLN A 195 -5.91 -22.92 25.71
CA GLN A 195 -6.56 -24.09 26.31
C GLN A 195 -6.91 -23.91 27.79
N VAL A 196 -6.04 -23.27 28.57
CA VAL A 196 -6.12 -23.28 30.04
C VAL A 196 -6.83 -22.05 30.60
N SER A 197 -6.89 -20.92 29.89
CA SER A 197 -7.22 -19.67 30.55
C SER A 197 -8.72 -19.41 30.72
N GLY A 198 -9.13 -19.09 31.95
CA GLY A 198 -10.39 -18.40 32.25
C GLY A 198 -10.33 -16.88 32.03
N ASN A 199 -9.17 -16.37 31.57
CA ASN A 199 -8.89 -14.94 31.40
C ASN A 199 -8.84 -14.58 29.91
N LEU A 200 -9.82 -13.81 29.43
CA LEU A 200 -9.93 -13.43 28.01
C LEU A 200 -8.66 -12.79 27.43
N SER A 201 -7.92 -12.02 28.23
CA SER A 201 -6.66 -11.38 27.81
C SER A 201 -5.58 -12.40 27.41
N LEU A 202 -5.45 -13.49 28.17
CA LEU A 202 -4.47 -14.55 27.87
C LEU A 202 -4.88 -15.35 26.62
N VAL A 203 -6.19 -15.62 26.45
CA VAL A 203 -6.69 -16.22 25.20
C VAL A 203 -6.37 -15.33 24.01
N LEU A 204 -6.64 -14.03 24.11
CA LEU A 204 -6.39 -13.08 23.03
C LEU A 204 -4.90 -12.99 22.70
N GLN A 205 -4.03 -12.95 23.71
CA GLN A 205 -2.58 -12.97 23.54
C GLN A 205 -2.13 -14.25 22.81
N GLY A 206 -2.65 -15.42 23.21
CA GLY A 206 -2.37 -16.69 22.55
C GLY A 206 -2.84 -16.71 21.09
N VAL A 207 -4.04 -16.20 20.81
CA VAL A 207 -4.59 -16.08 19.44
C VAL A 207 -3.74 -15.15 18.58
N LEU A 208 -3.36 -13.98 19.10
CA LEU A 208 -2.51 -13.02 18.40
C LEU A 208 -1.13 -13.58 18.11
N TYR A 209 -0.54 -14.33 19.04
CA TYR A 209 0.73 -15.02 18.81
C TYR A 209 0.58 -16.11 17.74
N LEU A 210 -0.50 -16.90 17.82
CA LEU A 210 -0.75 -18.00 16.90
C LEU A 210 -1.10 -17.52 15.48
N ALA A 211 -1.54 -16.28 15.30
CA ALA A 211 -1.72 -15.67 13.98
C ALA A 211 -0.45 -15.70 13.11
N ARG A 212 0.74 -15.80 13.72
CA ARG A 212 2.02 -15.99 13.02
C ARG A 212 2.08 -17.27 12.18
N SER A 213 1.26 -18.27 12.50
CA SER A 213 1.11 -19.51 11.70
C SER A 213 0.68 -19.25 10.24
N VAL A 214 0.18 -18.05 9.91
CA VAL A 214 -0.07 -17.65 8.52
C VAL A 214 1.17 -17.77 7.63
N TRP A 215 2.37 -17.64 8.19
CA TRP A 215 3.61 -17.85 7.45
C TRP A 215 3.77 -19.27 6.94
N PHE A 216 3.19 -20.27 7.60
CA PHE A 216 3.13 -21.65 7.10
C PHE A 216 2.36 -21.71 5.78
N ALA A 217 1.20 -21.04 5.72
CA ALA A 217 0.40 -20.93 4.52
C ALA A 217 1.15 -20.21 3.38
N TYR A 218 1.78 -19.06 3.65
CA TYR A 218 2.51 -18.32 2.62
C TYR A 218 3.75 -19.06 2.13
N TRP A 219 4.49 -19.72 3.03
CA TRP A 219 5.60 -20.59 2.66
C TRP A 219 5.14 -21.75 1.76
N GLY A 220 4.04 -22.41 2.12
CA GLY A 220 3.43 -23.46 1.30
C GLY A 220 2.96 -22.96 -0.07
N LEU A 221 2.36 -21.77 -0.14
CA LEU A 221 1.98 -21.14 -1.41
C LEU A 221 3.20 -20.79 -2.28
N CYS A 222 4.34 -20.42 -1.68
CA CYS A 222 5.60 -20.21 -2.39
C CYS A 222 6.16 -21.54 -2.96
N LEU A 223 6.13 -22.61 -2.16
CA LEU A 223 6.56 -23.94 -2.60
C LEU A 223 5.68 -24.46 -3.74
N VAL A 224 4.36 -24.36 -3.61
CA VAL A 224 3.42 -24.77 -4.66
C VAL A 224 3.58 -23.89 -5.91
N SER A 225 3.79 -22.58 -5.75
CA SER A 225 4.14 -21.68 -6.87
C SER A 225 5.37 -22.16 -7.62
N PHE A 226 6.43 -22.58 -6.92
CA PHE A 226 7.63 -23.16 -7.52
C PHE A 226 7.33 -24.47 -8.27
N LEU A 227 6.56 -25.38 -7.66
CA LEU A 227 6.20 -26.67 -8.27
C LEU A 227 5.31 -26.52 -9.51
N LEU A 228 4.28 -25.68 -9.45
CA LEU A 228 3.40 -25.37 -10.58
C LEU A 228 4.18 -24.77 -11.75
N LYS A 229 5.16 -23.91 -11.43
CA LYS A 229 6.11 -23.34 -12.39
C LYS A 229 6.99 -24.44 -12.99
N ARG A 230 7.53 -25.35 -12.18
CA ARG A 230 8.40 -26.46 -12.64
C ARG A 230 7.65 -27.40 -13.59
N TRP A 231 6.39 -27.72 -13.30
CA TRP A 231 5.56 -28.63 -14.10
C TRP A 231 4.69 -27.95 -15.16
N LYS A 232 4.80 -26.63 -15.34
CA LYS A 232 4.00 -25.84 -16.30
C LYS A 232 2.47 -25.98 -16.09
N LYS A 233 2.03 -26.22 -14.86
CA LYS A 233 0.61 -26.40 -14.46
C LYS A 233 0.02 -25.15 -13.79
N GLN A 234 0.49 -23.94 -14.10
CA GLN A 234 0.00 -22.71 -13.47
C GLN A 234 -1.50 -22.46 -13.66
N HIS A 235 -2.11 -23.03 -14.70
CA HIS A 235 -3.55 -22.95 -14.96
C HIS A 235 -4.40 -23.74 -13.94
N ALA A 236 -3.83 -24.78 -13.33
CA ALA A 236 -4.53 -25.69 -12.41
C ALA A 236 -4.72 -25.08 -11.00
N PHE A 237 -4.19 -23.89 -10.75
CA PHE A 237 -4.30 -23.21 -9.46
C PHE A 237 -4.91 -21.82 -9.64
N SER A 238 -5.88 -21.49 -8.79
CA SER A 238 -6.41 -20.14 -8.68
C SER A 238 -5.67 -19.37 -7.60
N GLU A 239 -5.30 -18.13 -7.92
CA GLU A 239 -4.70 -17.22 -6.95
C GLU A 239 -5.60 -17.04 -5.73
N VAL A 240 -4.98 -16.95 -4.56
CA VAL A 240 -5.66 -16.69 -3.29
C VAL A 240 -5.40 -15.25 -2.85
N ASP A 241 -6.41 -14.61 -2.27
CA ASP A 241 -6.23 -13.30 -1.64
C ASP A 241 -5.43 -13.44 -0.34
N PRO A 242 -4.28 -12.77 -0.20
CA PRO A 242 -3.44 -12.94 0.98
C PRO A 242 -4.12 -12.50 2.28
N THR A 243 -5.03 -11.52 2.22
CA THR A 243 -5.78 -11.05 3.40
C THR A 243 -6.78 -12.12 3.83
N LEU A 244 -7.46 -12.77 2.88
CA LEU A 244 -8.37 -13.86 3.18
C LEU A 244 -7.65 -15.05 3.82
N VAL A 245 -6.45 -15.39 3.34
CA VAL A 245 -5.59 -16.41 3.97
C VAL A 245 -5.26 -16.02 5.41
N ALA A 246 -4.85 -14.77 5.66
CA ALA A 246 -4.54 -14.31 7.01
C ALA A 246 -5.73 -14.40 7.95
N ILE A 247 -6.91 -13.94 7.53
CA ILE A 247 -8.14 -14.03 8.31
C ILE A 247 -8.48 -15.51 8.59
N ALA A 248 -8.49 -16.34 7.55
CA ALA A 248 -8.84 -17.75 7.67
C ALA A 248 -7.90 -18.49 8.63
N VAL A 249 -6.58 -18.32 8.49
CA VAL A 249 -5.59 -18.96 9.37
C VAL A 249 -5.72 -18.45 10.81
N THR A 250 -5.92 -17.14 11.01
CA THR A 250 -6.08 -16.55 12.35
C THR A 250 -7.29 -17.11 13.09
N VAL A 251 -8.36 -17.49 12.39
CA VAL A 251 -9.56 -18.11 13.00
C VAL A 251 -9.39 -19.63 13.13
N TYR A 252 -8.90 -20.27 12.07
CA TYR A 252 -8.78 -21.72 11.99
C TYR A 252 -7.78 -22.30 12.98
N CYS A 253 -6.62 -21.67 13.14
CA CYS A 253 -5.55 -22.17 14.00
C CYS A 253 -5.94 -22.23 15.49
N PRO A 254 -6.54 -21.18 16.08
CA PRO A 254 -7.11 -21.25 17.43
C PRO A 254 -8.27 -22.24 17.55
N ALA A 255 -9.17 -22.27 16.56
CA ALA A 255 -10.29 -23.23 16.55
C ALA A 255 -9.78 -24.68 16.59
N PHE A 256 -8.70 -24.97 15.86
CA PHE A 256 -8.03 -26.26 15.90
C PHE A 256 -7.42 -26.57 17.28
N VAL A 257 -6.77 -25.60 17.94
CA VAL A 257 -6.25 -25.78 19.32
C VAL A 257 -7.37 -26.04 20.33
N LEU A 258 -8.50 -25.36 20.19
CA LEU A 258 -9.70 -25.60 21.01
C LEU A 258 -10.33 -26.96 20.72
N MET A 259 -10.31 -27.42 19.47
CA MET A 259 -10.75 -28.75 19.08
C MET A 259 -9.94 -29.83 19.80
N LEU A 260 -8.62 -29.66 19.92
CA LEU A 260 -7.75 -30.58 20.67
C LEU A 260 -8.11 -30.66 22.17
N LYS A 261 -8.70 -29.60 22.75
CA LYS A 261 -9.17 -29.60 24.14
C LYS A 261 -10.49 -30.35 24.31
N HIS A 262 -11.41 -30.24 23.35
CA HIS A 262 -12.79 -30.72 23.51
C HIS A 262 -13.05 -32.08 22.84
N ILE A 263 -12.26 -32.46 21.82
CA ILE A 263 -12.47 -33.69 21.05
C ILE A 263 -11.43 -34.75 21.42
N GLU A 264 -11.88 -35.79 22.11
CA GLU A 264 -11.02 -36.84 22.65
C GLU A 264 -10.21 -37.57 21.57
N THR A 265 -10.81 -37.93 20.44
CA THR A 265 -10.11 -38.63 19.35
C THR A 265 -8.93 -37.82 18.82
N CYS A 266 -9.10 -36.51 18.67
CA CYS A 266 -8.04 -35.61 18.22
C CYS A 266 -6.95 -35.43 19.29
N ALA A 267 -7.34 -35.32 20.56
CA ALA A 267 -6.39 -35.27 21.68
C ALA A 267 -5.54 -36.55 21.76
N ARG A 268 -6.16 -37.73 21.63
CA ARG A 268 -5.45 -39.02 21.63
C ARG A 268 -4.50 -39.16 20.44
N LEU A 269 -4.91 -38.70 19.25
CA LEU A 269 -4.05 -38.68 18.07
C LEU A 269 -2.83 -37.75 18.28
N TYR A 270 -3.06 -36.52 18.74
CA TYR A 270 -1.98 -35.57 19.02
C TYR A 270 -1.02 -36.07 20.09
N ARG A 271 -1.54 -36.69 21.15
CA ARG A 271 -0.72 -37.34 22.17
C ARG A 271 0.18 -38.42 21.56
N ARG A 272 -0.35 -39.30 20.69
CA ARG A 272 0.47 -40.33 20.03
C ARG A 272 1.61 -39.73 19.22
N LEU A 273 1.37 -38.62 18.53
CA LEU A 273 2.39 -37.94 17.73
C LEU A 273 3.57 -37.43 18.59
N PHE A 274 3.29 -36.95 19.81
CA PHE A 274 4.33 -36.49 20.74
C PHE A 274 5.28 -37.60 21.21
N TYR A 275 4.82 -38.84 21.27
CA TYR A 275 5.61 -39.97 21.78
C TYR A 275 6.08 -40.93 20.69
N TYR A 276 5.65 -40.74 19.43
CA TYR A 276 5.96 -41.69 18.36
C TYR A 276 7.45 -41.76 17.99
N LEU A 277 8.16 -40.63 18.04
CA LEU A 277 9.61 -40.58 17.80
C LEU A 277 10.44 -40.81 19.07
N VAL A 278 9.80 -40.92 20.23
CA VAL A 278 10.48 -41.11 21.52
C VAL A 278 10.70 -42.61 21.75
N PRO A 279 11.94 -43.06 22.05
CA PRO A 279 12.22 -44.44 22.41
C PRO A 279 11.32 -44.93 23.54
N THR A 280 10.86 -46.18 23.48
CA THR A 280 9.87 -46.75 24.42
C THR A 280 10.24 -46.55 25.89
N ASP A 281 11.53 -46.60 26.19
CA ASP A 281 12.08 -46.57 27.54
C ASP A 281 12.06 -45.15 28.14
N LEU A 282 11.97 -44.12 27.29
CA LEU A 282 11.98 -42.70 27.65
C LEU A 282 10.60 -42.04 27.50
N GLN A 283 9.57 -42.75 27.05
CA GLN A 283 8.23 -42.18 26.80
C GLN A 283 7.55 -41.59 28.05
N SER A 284 7.99 -41.95 29.26
CA SER A 284 7.51 -41.36 30.50
C SER A 284 8.24 -40.08 30.92
N GLN A 285 9.39 -39.79 30.30
CA GLN A 285 10.30 -38.71 30.67
C GLN A 285 10.39 -37.63 29.60
N GLU A 286 10.26 -38.00 28.32
CA GLU A 286 10.49 -37.14 27.18
C GLU A 286 9.27 -37.03 26.26
N SER A 287 9.15 -35.90 25.57
CA SER A 287 8.15 -35.67 24.53
C SER A 287 8.81 -34.99 23.33
N GLU A 288 8.51 -35.44 22.12
CA GLU A 288 9.04 -34.89 20.88
C GLU A 288 7.97 -34.15 20.09
N ALA A 289 8.18 -32.87 19.78
CA ALA A 289 7.19 -32.01 19.15
C ALA A 289 7.24 -32.00 17.61
N ALA A 290 8.30 -32.52 16.98
CA ALA A 290 8.53 -32.41 15.54
C ALA A 290 7.34 -32.87 14.69
N LEU A 291 6.80 -34.08 14.92
CA LEU A 291 5.66 -34.60 14.16
C LEU A 291 4.40 -33.76 14.35
N VAL A 292 4.18 -33.25 15.57
CA VAL A 292 3.07 -32.36 15.89
C VAL A 292 3.18 -31.07 15.09
N CYS A 293 4.39 -30.50 15.01
CA CYS A 293 4.66 -29.29 14.23
C CYS A 293 4.48 -29.50 12.72
N ILE A 294 4.94 -30.65 12.19
CA ILE A 294 4.74 -31.02 10.78
C ILE A 294 3.24 -31.09 10.48
N ILE A 295 2.48 -31.81 11.29
CA ILE A 295 1.04 -31.97 11.05
C ILE A 295 0.32 -30.63 11.21
N TYR A 296 0.68 -29.82 12.20
CA TYR A 296 0.10 -28.48 12.36
C TYR A 296 0.40 -27.59 11.16
N THR A 297 1.63 -27.63 10.65
CA THR A 297 2.06 -26.93 9.43
C THR A 297 1.22 -27.41 8.25
N LEU A 298 1.21 -28.72 7.95
CA LEU A 298 0.44 -29.30 6.84
C LEU A 298 -1.05 -28.96 6.91
N THR A 299 -1.62 -28.98 8.11
CA THR A 299 -3.01 -28.63 8.36
C THR A 299 -3.27 -27.16 8.02
N THR A 300 -2.37 -26.25 8.41
CA THR A 300 -2.45 -24.82 8.05
C THR A 300 -2.28 -24.59 6.53
N LEU A 301 -1.39 -25.35 5.87
CA LEU A 301 -1.20 -25.29 4.42
C LEU A 301 -2.42 -25.83 3.65
N SER A 302 -3.11 -26.82 4.20
CA SER A 302 -4.19 -27.54 3.50
C SER A 302 -5.31 -26.60 3.04
N PHE A 303 -5.65 -25.60 3.85
CA PHE A 303 -6.76 -24.68 3.59
C PHE A 303 -6.58 -23.82 2.31
N PRO A 304 -5.53 -22.96 2.21
CA PRO A 304 -5.32 -22.16 1.00
C PRO A 304 -5.01 -23.01 -0.23
N LEU A 305 -4.35 -24.16 -0.05
CA LEU A 305 -4.04 -25.08 -1.14
C LEU A 305 -5.28 -25.79 -1.68
N ALA A 306 -6.14 -26.30 -0.81
CA ALA A 306 -7.41 -26.91 -1.19
C ALA A 306 -8.29 -25.90 -1.93
N TYR A 307 -8.42 -24.67 -1.41
CA TYR A 307 -9.12 -23.60 -2.10
C TYR A 307 -8.54 -23.31 -3.49
N GLY A 308 -7.23 -23.08 -3.58
CA GLY A 308 -6.58 -22.71 -4.84
C GLY A 308 -6.65 -23.81 -5.89
N LEU A 309 -6.51 -25.07 -5.50
CA LEU A 309 -6.66 -26.23 -6.39
C LEU A 309 -8.12 -26.45 -6.80
N ALA A 310 -9.06 -26.44 -5.85
CA ALA A 310 -10.48 -26.64 -6.16
C ALA A 310 -11.00 -25.52 -7.08
N ALA A 311 -10.70 -24.26 -6.76
CA ALA A 311 -11.07 -23.13 -7.61
C ALA A 311 -10.35 -23.13 -8.96
N GLY A 312 -9.15 -23.70 -9.03
CA GLY A 312 -8.41 -23.92 -10.28
C GLY A 312 -9.01 -25.02 -11.17
N CYS A 313 -9.50 -26.10 -10.58
CA CYS A 313 -10.14 -27.21 -11.29
C CYS A 313 -11.58 -26.88 -11.76
N VAL A 314 -12.33 -26.09 -10.97
CA VAL A 314 -13.71 -25.68 -11.29
C VAL A 314 -13.74 -24.43 -12.19
N ARG A 315 -12.57 -23.96 -12.63
CA ARG A 315 -12.41 -22.70 -13.35
C ARG A 315 -13.08 -22.75 -14.72
N ARG A 316 -14.32 -22.27 -14.79
CA ARG A 316 -14.96 -21.91 -16.08
C ARG A 316 -14.22 -20.70 -16.66
N PRO A 317 -14.10 -20.59 -18.00
CA PRO A 317 -13.62 -19.35 -18.62
C PRO A 317 -14.53 -18.22 -18.12
N ARG A 318 -14.01 -17.35 -17.24
CA ARG A 318 -14.78 -16.20 -16.79
C ARG A 318 -15.01 -15.31 -18.00
N SER A 319 -16.23 -14.80 -18.16
CA SER A 319 -16.45 -13.69 -19.08
C SER A 319 -15.48 -12.57 -18.70
N ILE A 320 -14.86 -11.99 -19.72
CA ILE A 320 -13.87 -10.93 -19.57
C ILE A 320 -14.49 -9.84 -18.69
N PRO A 321 -13.91 -9.50 -17.52
CA PRO A 321 -14.42 -8.40 -16.72
C PRO A 321 -14.43 -7.16 -17.59
N ALA A 322 -15.60 -6.54 -17.76
CA ALA A 322 -15.79 -5.41 -18.66
C ALA A 322 -14.85 -4.23 -18.34
N ASP A 323 -14.36 -4.14 -17.09
CA ASP A 323 -13.44 -3.09 -16.66
C ASP A 323 -12.35 -3.60 -15.69
N CYS A 324 -11.23 -4.09 -16.23
CA CYS A 324 -10.04 -4.46 -15.43
C CYS A 324 -9.33 -3.23 -14.80
N SER A 325 -9.66 -2.01 -15.25
CA SER A 325 -9.10 -0.77 -14.72
C SER A 325 -9.86 -0.28 -13.47
N SER A 326 -11.02 -0.89 -13.18
CA SER A 326 -11.84 -0.55 -12.03
C SER A 326 -11.12 -0.77 -10.70
N VAL A 327 -11.34 0.15 -9.78
CA VAL A 327 -10.87 0.11 -8.39
C VAL A 327 -11.48 -1.08 -7.63
N GLY A 328 -12.68 -1.52 -8.02
CA GLY A 328 -13.33 -2.70 -7.44
C GLY A 328 -12.70 -4.02 -7.91
N PHE A 329 -11.92 -4.02 -8.99
CA PHE A 329 -11.20 -5.19 -9.48
C PHE A 329 -9.88 -5.38 -8.70
N ASN A 330 -9.98 -5.47 -7.38
CA ASN A 330 -8.86 -5.58 -6.45
C ASN A 330 -9.12 -6.67 -5.40
N GLY A 331 -8.10 -6.99 -4.59
CA GLY A 331 -8.28 -7.85 -3.42
C GLY A 331 -9.18 -7.20 -2.37
N ILE A 332 -9.74 -7.98 -1.45
CA ILE A 332 -10.78 -7.53 -0.49
C ILE A 332 -10.29 -6.31 0.31
N LYS A 333 -9.06 -6.39 0.85
CA LYS A 333 -8.43 -5.29 1.62
C LYS A 333 -8.30 -4.01 0.80
N SER A 334 -7.69 -4.11 -0.38
CA SER A 334 -7.49 -2.97 -1.28
C SER A 334 -8.80 -2.39 -1.78
N ALA A 335 -9.80 -3.23 -2.09
CA ALA A 335 -11.11 -2.78 -2.50
C ALA A 335 -11.79 -1.97 -1.38
N ALA A 336 -11.75 -2.45 -0.13
CA ALA A 336 -12.30 -1.73 1.02
C ALA A 336 -11.57 -0.40 1.28
N LEU A 337 -10.23 -0.40 1.24
CA LEU A 337 -9.43 0.81 1.44
C LEU A 337 -9.69 1.86 0.35
N PHE A 338 -9.77 1.43 -0.90
CA PHE A 338 -10.03 2.35 -2.01
C PHE A 338 -11.49 2.80 -2.07
N GLN A 339 -12.43 2.00 -1.54
CA GLN A 339 -13.81 2.44 -1.36
C GLN A 339 -13.95 3.62 -0.39
N ALA A 340 -13.05 3.72 0.59
CA ALA A 340 -13.01 4.87 1.50
C ALA A 340 -12.44 6.14 0.84
N SER A 341 -11.74 6.02 -0.30
CA SER A 341 -11.11 7.16 -0.98
C SER A 341 -12.07 7.85 -1.94
N LYS A 342 -12.60 9.02 -1.53
CA LYS A 342 -13.49 9.85 -2.37
C LYS A 342 -12.87 10.20 -3.73
N ALA A 343 -11.55 10.39 -3.80
CA ALA A 343 -10.84 10.72 -5.03
C ALA A 343 -10.88 9.59 -6.08
N LEU A 344 -10.92 8.33 -5.65
CA LEU A 344 -11.00 7.16 -6.55
C LEU A 344 -12.43 6.87 -7.03
N HIS A 345 -13.43 7.48 -6.40
CA HIS A 345 -14.84 7.39 -6.79
C HIS A 345 -15.30 8.47 -7.76
N ILE A 346 -14.52 9.53 -7.96
CA ILE A 346 -14.84 10.57 -8.94
C ILE A 346 -14.78 9.96 -10.35
N ALA A 347 -15.87 10.07 -11.10
CA ALA A 347 -15.92 9.63 -12.48
C ALA A 347 -14.97 10.50 -13.33
N PRO A 348 -13.93 9.92 -13.96
CA PRO A 348 -13.06 10.67 -14.86
C PRO A 348 -13.81 11.04 -16.15
N ARG A 349 -13.41 12.15 -16.79
CA ARG A 349 -13.97 12.57 -18.09
C ARG A 349 -13.68 11.55 -19.21
N ARG A 350 -12.58 10.81 -19.11
CA ARG A 350 -12.20 9.73 -20.01
C ARG A 350 -12.30 8.38 -19.30
N PRO A 351 -12.61 7.28 -20.00
CA PRO A 351 -12.62 5.95 -19.41
C PRO A 351 -11.26 5.63 -18.80
N ALA A 352 -11.28 5.01 -17.62
CA ALA A 352 -10.07 4.59 -16.94
C ALA A 352 -9.30 3.56 -17.79
N ARG A 353 -7.97 3.62 -17.74
CA ARG A 353 -7.07 2.74 -18.51
C ARG A 353 -6.21 1.91 -17.58
N GLY A 354 -5.78 0.74 -18.05
CA GLY A 354 -4.88 -0.16 -17.32
C GLY A 354 -5.56 -1.40 -16.77
N GLY A 355 -4.80 -2.23 -16.06
CA GLY A 355 -5.26 -3.54 -15.57
C GLY A 355 -5.36 -4.64 -16.65
N THR A 356 -5.10 -4.32 -17.92
CA THR A 356 -5.13 -5.28 -19.04
C THR A 356 -4.17 -6.47 -18.83
N ILE A 357 -3.10 -6.27 -18.07
CA ILE A 357 -2.15 -7.34 -17.74
C ILE A 357 -2.83 -8.53 -17.04
N TYR A 358 -3.81 -8.31 -16.17
CA TYR A 358 -4.53 -9.39 -15.48
C TYR A 358 -5.36 -10.23 -16.45
N HIS A 359 -5.94 -9.58 -17.44
CA HIS A 359 -6.64 -10.29 -18.51
C HIS A 359 -5.68 -11.16 -19.32
N VAL A 360 -4.51 -10.65 -19.69
CA VAL A 360 -3.50 -11.44 -20.41
C VAL A 360 -2.96 -12.59 -19.55
N MET A 361 -2.79 -12.37 -18.24
CA MET A 361 -2.39 -13.41 -17.30
C MET A 361 -3.47 -14.48 -17.09
N ASP A 362 -4.74 -14.15 -17.21
CA ASP A 362 -5.82 -15.15 -17.14
C ASP A 362 -5.89 -15.99 -18.43
N LEU A 363 -5.62 -15.39 -19.60
CA LEU A 363 -5.48 -16.13 -20.86
C LEU A 363 -4.21 -16.98 -20.91
N ASN A 364 -3.11 -16.48 -20.36
CA ASN A 364 -1.83 -17.17 -20.30
C ASN A 364 -1.24 -17.14 -18.87
N PRO A 365 -1.63 -18.10 -18.01
CA PRO A 365 -1.17 -18.18 -16.62
C PRO A 365 0.35 -18.32 -16.46
N ARG A 366 1.10 -18.63 -17.53
CA ARG A 366 2.57 -18.71 -17.49
C ARG A 366 3.23 -17.34 -17.30
N LEU A 367 2.52 -16.25 -17.60
CA LEU A 367 2.98 -14.88 -17.37
C LEU A 367 2.98 -14.50 -15.89
N LYS A 368 2.25 -15.22 -15.03
CA LYS A 368 2.22 -14.94 -13.59
C LYS A 368 3.55 -15.33 -12.96
N LEU A 369 4.26 -14.37 -12.36
CA LEU A 369 5.48 -14.69 -11.61
C LEU A 369 5.18 -15.57 -10.39
N CYS A 370 4.06 -15.30 -9.71
CA CYS A 370 3.52 -16.10 -8.62
C CYS A 370 2.06 -16.48 -8.93
N PRO A 371 1.77 -17.73 -9.33
CA PRO A 371 0.41 -18.16 -9.66
C PRO A 371 -0.49 -18.42 -8.44
N THR A 372 0.07 -18.41 -7.23
CA THR A 372 -0.67 -18.79 -6.00
C THR A 372 -1.19 -17.61 -5.20
N ILE A 373 -0.58 -16.42 -5.33
CA ILE A 373 -0.91 -15.22 -4.54
C ILE A 373 -1.40 -14.12 -5.48
N ASN A 374 -2.53 -13.51 -5.14
CA ASN A 374 -3.10 -12.38 -5.88
C ASN A 374 -2.27 -11.09 -5.65
N LEU A 375 -1.76 -10.51 -6.73
CA LEU A 375 -0.95 -9.28 -6.70
C LEU A 375 -1.72 -8.00 -7.05
N ARG A 376 -3.04 -8.06 -7.31
CA ARG A 376 -3.82 -6.87 -7.70
C ARG A 376 -3.74 -5.71 -6.70
N GLY A 377 -3.60 -6.02 -5.42
CA GLY A 377 -3.48 -5.01 -4.37
C GLY A 377 -2.22 -4.14 -4.46
N THR A 378 -1.19 -4.56 -5.21
CA THR A 378 0.08 -3.82 -5.33
C THR A 378 0.04 -2.71 -6.38
N ASP A 379 -1.03 -2.63 -7.16
CA ASP A 379 -1.15 -1.66 -8.25
C ASP A 379 -1.25 -0.23 -7.74
N CYS A 380 -0.74 0.69 -8.55
CA CYS A 380 -0.82 2.11 -8.30
C CYS A 380 -1.86 2.76 -9.21
N PHE A 381 -2.56 3.78 -8.72
CA PHE A 381 -3.49 4.58 -9.52
C PHE A 381 -2.93 5.99 -9.70
N VAL A 382 -2.78 6.41 -10.95
CA VAL A 382 -2.42 7.79 -11.30
C VAL A 382 -3.69 8.53 -11.69
N LEU A 383 -4.00 9.59 -10.95
CA LEU A 383 -5.11 10.50 -11.21
C LEU A 383 -4.58 11.73 -11.92
N CYS A 384 -4.99 11.93 -13.17
CA CYS A 384 -4.55 13.02 -14.02
C CYS A 384 -5.61 14.13 -14.01
N TYR A 385 -5.27 15.27 -13.43
CA TYR A 385 -6.10 16.47 -13.38
C TYR A 385 -5.63 17.46 -14.44
N TYR A 386 -6.57 18.11 -15.10
CA TYR A 386 -6.31 19.24 -15.99
C TYR A 386 -7.20 20.39 -15.54
N ASN A 387 -6.61 21.54 -15.22
CA ASN A 387 -7.33 22.69 -14.64
C ASN A 387 -8.22 22.30 -13.45
N GLY A 388 -7.68 21.48 -12.53
CA GLY A 388 -8.39 20.99 -11.34
C GLY A 388 -9.45 19.91 -11.58
N ALA A 389 -9.80 19.60 -12.82
CA ALA A 389 -10.78 18.56 -13.15
C ALA A 389 -10.10 17.21 -13.45
N LEU A 390 -10.59 16.12 -12.83
CA LEU A 390 -10.10 14.76 -13.10
C LEU A 390 -10.42 14.36 -14.54
N THR A 391 -9.38 14.30 -15.38
CA THR A 391 -9.53 14.01 -16.80
C THR A 391 -9.37 12.53 -17.09
N GLU A 392 -8.37 11.88 -16.48
CA GLU A 392 -8.04 10.48 -16.76
C GLU A 392 -7.52 9.79 -15.50
N ARG A 393 -7.75 8.47 -15.44
CA ARG A 393 -7.22 7.60 -14.40
C ARG A 393 -6.47 6.44 -15.04
N LEU A 394 -5.23 6.25 -14.64
CA LEU A 394 -4.37 5.17 -15.11
C LEU A 394 -4.12 4.19 -13.97
N ARG A 395 -4.33 2.90 -14.21
CA ARG A 395 -3.95 1.81 -13.32
C ARG A 395 -2.64 1.20 -13.79
N LEU A 396 -1.62 1.30 -12.95
CA LEU A 396 -0.28 0.81 -13.22
C LEU A 396 0.00 -0.44 -12.40
N SER A 397 0.52 -1.48 -13.06
CA SER A 397 0.94 -2.73 -12.43
C SER A 397 2.45 -2.91 -12.52
N LEU A 398 3.03 -3.50 -11.49
CA LEU A 398 4.47 -3.74 -11.41
C LEU A 398 4.92 -4.77 -12.44
N LEU A 399 5.91 -4.42 -13.24
CA LEU A 399 6.52 -5.31 -14.23
C LEU A 399 7.17 -6.54 -13.57
N SER A 400 7.68 -6.37 -12.34
CA SER A 400 8.22 -7.45 -11.50
C SER A 400 7.18 -8.51 -11.11
N GLY A 401 5.89 -8.30 -11.35
CA GLY A 401 4.85 -9.31 -11.22
C GLY A 401 4.72 -10.24 -12.44
N VAL A 402 5.39 -9.92 -13.55
CA VAL A 402 5.26 -10.59 -14.85
C VAL A 402 6.49 -11.44 -15.15
N ASN A 403 6.30 -12.64 -15.69
CA ASN A 403 7.37 -13.56 -16.05
C ASN A 403 7.58 -13.66 -17.57
N PHE A 404 8.34 -12.71 -18.12
CA PHE A 404 8.68 -12.70 -19.55
C PHE A 404 9.63 -13.83 -19.98
N LYS A 405 10.38 -14.43 -19.04
CA LYS A 405 11.31 -15.54 -19.34
C LYS A 405 10.58 -16.82 -19.76
N ARG A 406 9.36 -17.04 -19.26
CA ARG A 406 8.60 -18.28 -19.47
C ARG A 406 7.43 -18.15 -20.44
N ALA A 407 7.02 -16.91 -20.73
CA ALA A 407 6.02 -16.59 -21.73
C ALA A 407 6.35 -15.22 -22.32
N ALA A 408 6.63 -15.18 -23.61
CA ALA A 408 6.90 -13.94 -24.32
C ALA A 408 5.59 -13.28 -24.75
N ILE A 409 5.51 -11.97 -24.54
CA ILE A 409 4.54 -11.09 -25.21
C ILE A 409 5.33 -10.42 -26.34
N PRO A 410 4.87 -10.46 -27.59
CA PRO A 410 5.57 -9.80 -28.69
C PRO A 410 5.74 -8.29 -28.41
N HIS A 411 6.92 -7.76 -28.74
CA HIS A 411 7.20 -6.33 -28.65
C HIS A 411 6.66 -5.62 -29.89
N SER A 412 5.94 -4.53 -29.66
CA SER A 412 5.49 -3.67 -30.77
C SER A 412 6.65 -2.83 -31.28
N LYS A 413 6.65 -2.54 -32.59
CA LYS A 413 7.62 -1.62 -33.20
C LYS A 413 7.35 -0.16 -32.84
N ALA A 414 6.11 0.15 -32.44
CA ALA A 414 5.74 1.49 -32.00
C ALA A 414 6.04 1.67 -30.49
N PRO A 415 6.68 2.79 -30.08
CA PRO A 415 6.90 3.08 -28.68
C PRO A 415 5.56 3.36 -27.96
N SER A 416 5.58 3.19 -26.64
CA SER A 416 4.47 3.61 -25.78
C SER A 416 4.27 5.11 -25.90
N LYS A 417 3.00 5.54 -25.84
CA LYS A 417 2.65 6.96 -25.73
C LYS A 417 2.94 7.55 -24.36
N TYR A 418 3.30 6.71 -23.40
CA TYR A 418 3.53 7.05 -22.00
C TYR A 418 4.96 6.73 -21.61
N VAL A 419 5.43 7.35 -20.51
CA VAL A 419 6.71 7.05 -19.84
C VAL A 419 6.75 5.68 -19.13
N VAL A 420 5.72 4.86 -19.38
CA VAL A 420 5.52 3.51 -18.86
C VAL A 420 5.15 2.57 -20.01
N ASN A 421 5.37 1.28 -19.82
CA ASN A 421 5.06 0.27 -20.82
C ASN A 421 3.53 0.16 -21.01
N GLU A 422 3.08 0.11 -22.27
CA GLU A 422 1.66 -0.03 -22.62
C GLU A 422 1.41 -1.43 -23.20
N LEU A 423 0.41 -2.15 -22.68
CA LEU A 423 0.00 -3.44 -23.22
C LEU A 423 -1.22 -3.24 -24.13
N ARG A 424 -1.05 -3.41 -25.44
CA ARG A 424 -2.09 -3.19 -26.44
C ARG A 424 -2.69 -4.50 -26.93
N ALA A 425 -4.02 -4.57 -27.00
CA ALA A 425 -4.70 -5.67 -27.66
C ALA A 425 -4.68 -5.47 -29.17
N THR A 426 -4.16 -6.44 -29.91
CA THR A 426 -4.24 -6.54 -31.37
C THR A 426 -5.40 -7.46 -31.74
N VAL A 427 -6.32 -6.96 -32.56
CA VAL A 427 -7.37 -7.81 -33.15
C VAL A 427 -6.73 -8.51 -34.33
N SER A 428 -6.55 -9.83 -34.24
CA SER A 428 -6.17 -10.63 -35.40
C SER A 428 -7.33 -10.59 -36.39
N SER A 429 -7.14 -9.94 -37.54
CA SER A 429 -8.04 -10.07 -38.68
C SER A 429 -7.96 -11.53 -39.16
N VAL A 430 -8.99 -12.34 -38.91
CA VAL A 430 -9.10 -13.67 -39.53
C VAL A 430 -9.49 -13.44 -41.01
N PRO A 431 -8.85 -14.10 -41.99
CA PRO A 431 -9.31 -14.07 -43.36
C PRO A 431 -10.75 -14.60 -43.44
N LYS A 432 -11.58 -13.96 -44.24
CA LYS A 432 -12.94 -14.42 -44.52
C LYS A 432 -12.90 -15.83 -45.12
N GLU A 433 -13.26 -16.85 -44.34
CA GLU A 433 -13.91 -18.05 -44.86
C GLU A 433 -14.67 -18.80 -43.77
N CYS A 434 -15.89 -19.18 -44.10
CA CYS A 434 -16.97 -19.62 -43.20
C CYS A 434 -16.61 -20.82 -42.33
N SER A 435 -16.67 -20.64 -41.00
CA SER A 435 -16.77 -21.69 -39.97
C SER A 435 -17.17 -21.04 -38.63
N PRO A 436 -17.73 -21.79 -37.67
CA PRO A 436 -18.61 -21.24 -36.63
C PRO A 436 -17.87 -20.27 -35.71
N VAL A 437 -18.59 -19.25 -35.25
CA VAL A 437 -18.12 -18.06 -34.50
C VAL A 437 -17.20 -18.44 -33.33
N LEU A 438 -15.90 -18.54 -33.61
CA LEU A 438 -14.86 -18.58 -32.60
C LEU A 438 -14.59 -17.12 -32.23
N HIS A 439 -14.78 -16.76 -30.95
CA HIS A 439 -14.47 -15.41 -30.46
C HIS A 439 -13.09 -14.97 -30.97
N PRO A 440 -12.96 -13.72 -31.48
CA PRO A 440 -11.72 -13.26 -32.09
C PRO A 440 -10.58 -13.42 -31.10
N LYS A 441 -9.56 -14.19 -31.50
CA LYS A 441 -8.36 -14.45 -30.71
C LYS A 441 -7.60 -13.14 -30.56
N ARG A 442 -7.85 -12.39 -29.47
CA ARG A 442 -7.11 -11.17 -29.15
C ARG A 442 -5.67 -11.55 -28.84
N SER A 443 -4.74 -11.10 -29.70
CA SER A 443 -3.31 -11.09 -29.40
C SER A 443 -2.96 -9.82 -28.62
N TYR A 444 -1.83 -9.84 -27.93
CA TYR A 444 -1.36 -8.70 -27.14
C TYR A 444 0.08 -8.38 -27.52
N GLU A 445 0.40 -7.10 -27.61
CA GLU A 445 1.74 -6.59 -27.83
C GLU A 445 2.12 -5.61 -26.73
N ILE A 446 3.38 -5.63 -26.30
CA ILE A 446 3.92 -4.66 -25.35
C ILE A 446 4.66 -3.55 -26.10
N CYS A 447 4.23 -2.31 -25.87
CA CYS A 447 4.89 -1.10 -26.37
C CYS A 447 5.79 -0.59 -25.25
N MET A 448 7.09 -0.51 -25.50
CA MET A 448 8.08 -0.09 -24.49
C MET A 448 8.06 1.43 -24.33
N SER A 449 8.34 1.91 -23.11
CA SER A 449 8.58 3.34 -22.87
C SER A 449 9.71 3.84 -23.78
N PRO A 450 9.56 5.01 -24.44
CA PRO A 450 10.60 5.60 -25.28
C PRO A 450 11.83 6.06 -24.47
N GLU A 451 11.66 6.39 -23.19
CA GLU A 451 12.74 6.77 -22.29
C GLU A 451 12.92 5.74 -21.16
N PRO A 452 14.17 5.35 -20.82
CA PRO A 452 14.45 4.50 -19.67
C PRO A 452 14.17 5.30 -18.39
N SER A 453 13.00 5.11 -17.81
CA SER A 453 12.63 5.68 -16.52
C SER A 453 12.85 4.65 -15.40
N VAL A 454 13.08 5.13 -14.18
CA VAL A 454 13.13 4.28 -12.95
C VAL A 454 11.85 3.44 -12.81
N TRP A 455 10.75 3.89 -13.42
CA TRP A 455 9.44 3.23 -13.44
C TRP A 455 9.26 2.18 -14.55
N SER A 456 10.26 2.03 -15.43
CA SER A 456 10.22 1.13 -16.60
C SER A 456 11.22 -0.04 -16.55
N LEU A 457 12.00 -0.16 -15.46
CA LEU A 457 13.00 -1.21 -15.22
C LEU A 457 12.39 -2.55 -14.76
#